data_AF-A0AAD3RGM1-F1
#
_entry.id   AF-A0AAD3RGM1-F1
#
_cell.length_a   1.000
_cell.length_b   1.000
_cell.length_c   1.000
_cell.angle_alpha   90.00
_cell.angle_beta   90.00
_cell.angle_gamma   90.00
#
_symmetry.space_group_name_H-M   'P 1'
#
loop_
_entity.id
_entity.type
_entity.pdbx_description
1 polymer ?
#
loop_
_entity_poly.entity_id
_entity_poly.type
_entity_poly.pdbx_seq_one_letter_code
_entity_poly.pdbx_strand_id
1 'polypeptide(L)'
;FPSPEWDTVTPEAKDLINKMLTINPAKRVTATDALKHPWICQRSTVASMMHRQETVECLKKFNARRKLKGAILTTMLATRNFSAAKSLLNKKPDGVKINNKSQCEFTSPKEPVPTPSLEPQTTVIHNPADGNKESSESANTTIEDEDVRARKQEIIKVTEQLIEAINNGDFEAYTKICDPGLTSFEPEALGNLVEGTDFHRFYFENALSKGKQPIHTILLNPHVHLIGDEAACIAYIRLTQYIDSNGMPRTMQSEETRIWHRRDSKWQNIHFHRSGSPTVPTN
;
A
#
# COMPACT_ATOMS: atom_id res chain seq x y z
N PHE A 1 -32.53 4.52 3.30
CA PHE A 1 -32.52 5.82 2.61
C PHE A 1 -32.57 6.93 3.66
N PRO A 2 -31.41 7.37 4.18
CA PRO A 2 -31.32 8.37 5.26
C PRO A 2 -31.75 9.78 4.84
N SER A 3 -32.35 10.51 5.77
CA SER A 3 -32.68 11.93 5.61
C SER A 3 -31.48 12.81 6.05
N PRO A 4 -31.30 14.02 5.48
CA PRO A 4 -32.18 14.70 4.52
C PRO A 4 -31.94 14.37 3.04
N GLU A 5 -30.79 13.80 2.69
CA GLU A 5 -30.36 13.68 1.28
C GLU A 5 -31.28 12.81 0.41
N TRP A 6 -31.97 11.83 1.01
CA TRP A 6 -32.91 10.98 0.29
C TRP A 6 -34.34 11.51 0.23
N ASP A 7 -34.70 12.56 0.97
CA ASP A 7 -36.08 13.04 1.05
C ASP A 7 -36.55 13.57 -0.30
N THR A 8 -35.63 14.19 -1.04
CA THR A 8 -35.90 14.75 -2.37
C THR A 8 -35.82 13.71 -3.50
N VAL A 9 -35.39 12.47 -3.21
CA VAL A 9 -35.23 11.42 -4.21
C VAL A 9 -36.58 10.76 -4.47
N THR A 10 -36.93 10.60 -5.75
CA THR A 10 -38.26 10.12 -6.15
C THR A 10 -38.52 8.68 -5.67
N PRO A 11 -39.76 8.33 -5.30
CA PRO A 11 -40.10 6.98 -4.85
C PRO A 11 -39.69 5.89 -5.83
N GLU A 12 -39.80 6.15 -7.13
CA GLU A 12 -39.48 5.20 -8.20
C GLU A 12 -37.97 4.97 -8.34
N ALA A 13 -37.15 5.96 -8.00
CA ALA A 13 -35.70 5.76 -7.90
C ALA A 13 -35.36 4.79 -6.75
N LYS A 14 -35.99 5.01 -5.59
CA LYS A 14 -35.82 4.16 -4.39
C LYS A 14 -36.32 2.73 -4.65
N ASP A 15 -37.45 2.58 -5.33
CA ASP A 15 -38.02 1.28 -5.71
C ASP A 15 -37.08 0.48 -6.63
N LEU A 16 -36.53 1.13 -7.66
CA LEU A 16 -35.56 0.47 -8.54
C LEU A 16 -34.31 0.01 -7.79
N ILE A 17 -33.77 0.86 -6.89
CA ILE A 17 -32.62 0.51 -6.05
C ILE A 17 -32.93 -0.71 -5.18
N ASN A 18 -34.09 -0.75 -4.52
CA ASN A 18 -34.51 -1.89 -3.71
C ASN A 18 -34.59 -3.18 -4.54
N LYS A 19 -35.19 -3.11 -5.73
CA LYS A 19 -35.28 -4.25 -6.67
C LYS A 19 -33.89 -4.75 -7.08
N MET A 20 -32.94 -3.86 -7.36
CA MET A 20 -31.56 -4.23 -7.72
C MET A 20 -30.74 -4.77 -6.54
N LEU A 21 -30.96 -4.25 -5.33
CA LEU A 21 -30.25 -4.66 -4.12
C LEU A 21 -30.95 -5.80 -3.36
N THR A 22 -31.93 -6.47 -3.99
CA THR A 22 -32.58 -7.67 -3.44
C THR A 22 -31.53 -8.74 -3.12
N ILE A 23 -31.51 -9.18 -1.86
CA ILE A 23 -30.52 -10.16 -1.35
C ILE A 23 -30.61 -11.47 -2.14
N ASN A 24 -31.83 -12.03 -2.27
CA ASN A 24 -32.04 -13.26 -3.01
C ASN A 24 -31.86 -13.04 -4.53
N PRO A 25 -30.84 -13.66 -5.17
CA PRO A 25 -30.58 -13.46 -6.60
C PRO A 25 -31.73 -13.90 -7.50
N ALA A 26 -32.48 -14.93 -7.12
CA ALA A 26 -33.61 -15.45 -7.91
C ALA A 26 -34.82 -14.49 -7.92
N LYS A 27 -34.90 -13.57 -6.95
CA LYS A 27 -35.95 -12.54 -6.86
C LYS A 27 -35.46 -11.16 -7.30
N ARG A 28 -34.16 -11.01 -7.56
CA ARG A 28 -33.55 -9.74 -7.96
C ARG A 28 -33.96 -9.40 -9.39
N VAL A 29 -34.27 -8.13 -9.63
CA VAL A 29 -34.66 -7.66 -10.97
C VAL A 29 -33.58 -7.98 -12.00
N THR A 30 -33.99 -8.46 -13.17
CA THR A 30 -33.08 -8.70 -14.28
C THR A 30 -32.69 -7.40 -14.97
N ALA A 31 -31.60 -7.38 -15.74
CA ALA A 31 -31.21 -6.19 -16.51
C ALA A 31 -32.32 -5.76 -17.49
N THR A 32 -32.98 -6.72 -18.14
CA THR A 32 -34.08 -6.48 -19.08
C THR A 32 -35.29 -5.85 -18.38
N ASP A 33 -35.61 -6.30 -17.17
CA ASP A 33 -36.74 -5.75 -16.41
C ASP A 33 -36.41 -4.39 -15.79
N ALA A 34 -35.15 -4.17 -15.40
CA ALA A 34 -34.69 -2.87 -14.92
C ALA A 34 -34.83 -1.79 -16.01
N LEU A 35 -34.50 -2.10 -17.27
CA LEU A 35 -34.67 -1.17 -18.40
C LEU A 35 -36.13 -0.77 -18.64
N LYS A 36 -37.08 -1.63 -18.28
CA LYS A 36 -38.53 -1.37 -18.38
C LYS A 36 -39.08 -0.60 -17.18
N HIS A 37 -38.29 -0.38 -16.14
CA HIS A 37 -38.73 0.32 -14.94
C HIS A 37 -39.11 1.78 -15.24
N PRO A 38 -40.22 2.31 -14.68
CA PRO A 38 -40.69 3.68 -14.97
C PRO A 38 -39.62 4.76 -14.76
N TRP A 39 -38.79 4.62 -13.72
CA TRP A 39 -37.70 5.57 -13.48
C TRP A 39 -36.67 5.65 -14.63
N ILE A 40 -36.49 4.58 -15.42
CA ILE A 40 -35.63 4.54 -16.59
C ILE A 40 -36.41 4.89 -17.87
N CYS A 41 -37.49 4.16 -18.15
CA CYS A 41 -38.19 4.26 -19.45
C CYS A 41 -39.14 5.47 -19.54
N GLN A 42 -39.59 6.02 -18.41
CA GLN A 42 -40.46 7.19 -18.30
C GLN A 42 -39.73 8.33 -17.56
N ARG A 43 -38.43 8.47 -17.81
CA ARG A 43 -37.56 9.41 -17.09
C ARG A 43 -38.10 10.85 -17.10
N SER A 44 -38.69 11.31 -18.20
CA SER A 44 -39.21 12.67 -18.35
C SER A 44 -40.36 13.01 -17.40
N THR A 45 -41.13 12.01 -16.94
CA THR A 45 -42.29 12.20 -16.05
C THR A 45 -41.99 11.82 -14.61
N VAL A 46 -41.09 10.85 -14.39
CA VAL A 46 -40.88 10.22 -13.09
C VAL A 46 -39.56 10.65 -12.41
N ALA A 47 -38.56 11.10 -13.17
CA ALA A 47 -37.29 11.50 -12.59
C ALA A 47 -37.29 12.98 -12.15
N SER A 48 -36.77 13.26 -10.96
CA SER A 48 -36.58 14.63 -10.46
C SER A 48 -35.53 15.37 -11.29
N MET A 49 -35.87 16.58 -11.76
CA MET A 49 -34.94 17.50 -12.44
C MET A 49 -34.12 18.37 -11.47
N MET A 50 -34.26 18.16 -10.15
CA MET A 50 -33.60 18.97 -9.14
C MET A 50 -32.09 18.72 -9.15
N HIS A 51 -31.31 19.80 -9.29
CA HIS A 51 -29.86 19.75 -9.14
C HIS A 51 -29.49 19.51 -7.67
N ARG A 52 -28.68 18.49 -7.40
CA ARG A 52 -28.25 18.12 -6.05
C ARG A 52 -26.77 18.41 -5.86
N GLN A 53 -26.45 19.63 -5.48
CA GLN A 53 -25.07 20.12 -5.37
C GLN A 53 -24.24 19.31 -4.34
N GLU A 54 -24.80 19.04 -3.16
CA GLU A 54 -24.13 18.24 -2.12
C GLU A 54 -23.78 16.83 -2.63
N THR A 55 -24.66 16.21 -3.41
CA THR A 55 -24.40 14.91 -4.04
C THR A 55 -23.21 14.98 -5.01
N VAL A 56 -23.10 16.05 -5.79
CA VAL A 56 -21.96 16.26 -6.72
C VAL A 56 -20.64 16.40 -5.94
N GLU A 57 -20.64 17.11 -4.83
CA GLU A 57 -19.45 17.29 -3.99
C GLU A 57 -19.03 16.00 -3.28
N CYS A 58 -19.98 15.27 -2.71
CA CYS A 58 -19.75 13.94 -2.15
C CYS A 58 -19.21 12.98 -3.22
N LEU A 59 -19.74 13.03 -4.45
CA LEU A 59 -19.26 12.21 -5.56
C LEU A 59 -17.82 12.56 -5.97
N LYS A 60 -17.43 13.84 -5.93
CA LYS A 60 -16.04 14.28 -6.17
C LYS A 60 -15.10 13.70 -5.10
N LYS A 61 -15.45 13.85 -3.82
CA LYS A 61 -14.68 13.27 -2.69
C LYS A 61 -14.57 11.75 -2.79
N PHE A 62 -15.68 11.08 -3.08
CA PHE A 62 -15.72 9.63 -3.27
C PHE A 62 -14.84 9.18 -4.44
N ASN A 63 -14.92 9.86 -5.59
CA ASN A 63 -14.10 9.53 -6.76
C ASN A 63 -12.61 9.73 -6.49
N ALA A 64 -12.24 10.81 -5.79
CA ALA A 64 -10.85 11.02 -5.36
C ALA A 64 -10.36 9.90 -4.44
N ARG A 65 -11.16 9.55 -3.41
CA ARG A 65 -10.85 8.45 -2.48
C ARG A 65 -10.80 7.09 -3.18
N ARG A 66 -11.70 6.81 -4.12
CA ARG A 66 -11.75 5.57 -4.89
C ARG A 66 -10.56 5.47 -5.86
N LYS A 67 -10.19 6.55 -6.55
CA LYS A 67 -8.99 6.58 -7.40
C LYS A 67 -7.73 6.32 -6.56
N LEU A 68 -7.66 6.90 -5.36
CA LEU A 68 -6.58 6.64 -4.42
C LEU A 68 -6.53 5.17 -4.00
N LYS A 69 -7.62 4.60 -3.47
CA LYS A 69 -7.67 3.18 -3.07
C LYS A 69 -7.41 2.22 -4.24
N GLY A 70 -7.93 2.55 -5.41
CA GLY A 70 -7.77 1.76 -6.64
C GLY A 70 -6.32 1.77 -7.14
N ALA A 71 -5.63 2.90 -7.09
CA ALA A 71 -4.21 2.97 -7.45
C ALA A 71 -3.36 2.05 -6.57
N ILE A 72 -3.57 2.05 -5.25
CA ILE A 72 -2.86 1.16 -4.31
C ILE A 72 -3.10 -0.31 -4.67
N LEU A 73 -4.35 -0.71 -4.94
CA LEU A 73 -4.67 -2.09 -5.32
C LEU A 73 -4.12 -2.49 -6.70
N THR A 74 -4.12 -1.58 -7.68
CA THR A 74 -3.50 -1.82 -8.99
C THR A 74 -1.98 -1.98 -8.86
N THR A 75 -1.31 -1.19 -8.01
CA THR A 75 0.11 -1.40 -7.69
C THR A 75 0.33 -2.77 -7.04
N MET A 76 -0.54 -3.22 -6.12
CA MET A 76 -0.48 -4.55 -5.50
C MET A 76 -0.83 -5.72 -6.45
N LEU A 77 -1.61 -5.49 -7.51
CA LEU A 77 -2.02 -6.54 -8.47
C LEU A 77 -1.08 -6.61 -9.68
N ALA A 78 -0.54 -5.48 -10.14
CA ALA A 78 0.47 -5.45 -11.21
C ALA A 78 1.74 -6.19 -10.78
N THR A 79 2.07 -6.16 -9.48
CA THR A 79 3.17 -6.95 -8.90
C THR A 79 2.85 -8.46 -8.80
N ARG A 80 1.57 -8.86 -8.76
CA ARG A 80 1.16 -10.28 -8.73
C ARG A 80 1.00 -10.93 -10.12
N ASN A 81 0.45 -10.22 -11.11
CA ASN A 81 0.10 -10.82 -12.40
C ASN A 81 1.28 -11.02 -13.35
N PHE A 82 2.40 -10.29 -13.17
CA PHE A 82 3.60 -10.51 -13.99
C PHE A 82 4.31 -11.84 -13.69
N SER A 83 4.07 -12.43 -12.50
CA SER A 83 4.68 -13.69 -12.07
C SER A 83 4.04 -14.94 -12.69
N ALA A 84 2.77 -14.88 -13.11
CA ALA A 84 2.05 -16.06 -13.61
C ALA A 84 2.22 -16.30 -15.12
N ALA A 85 2.43 -15.24 -15.93
CA ALA A 85 2.42 -15.34 -17.38
C ALA A 85 3.70 -15.94 -18.00
N LYS A 86 4.81 -16.06 -17.24
CA LYS A 86 6.08 -16.62 -17.75
C LYS A 86 6.34 -18.09 -17.40
N SER A 87 5.46 -18.76 -16.66
CA SER A 87 5.68 -20.15 -16.22
C SER A 87 5.38 -21.22 -17.30
N LEU A 88 4.89 -20.87 -18.50
CA LEU A 88 4.39 -21.86 -19.47
C LEU A 88 5.24 -22.09 -20.73
N LEU A 89 6.44 -21.52 -20.82
CA LEU A 89 7.40 -21.90 -21.85
C LEU A 89 8.80 -22.07 -21.26
N ASN A 90 9.14 -23.31 -20.90
CA ASN A 90 10.29 -23.99 -21.50
C ASN A 90 10.34 -25.47 -21.10
N LYS A 91 10.33 -26.32 -22.13
CA LYS A 91 10.62 -27.75 -22.06
C LYS A 91 12.10 -27.97 -21.71
N LYS A 92 12.34 -29.00 -20.89
CA LYS A 92 13.60 -29.77 -20.69
C LYS A 92 14.23 -30.21 -22.04
N PRO A 93 15.53 -30.59 -22.14
CA PRO A 93 16.18 -31.54 -21.20
C PRO A 93 17.70 -31.45 -20.88
N ASP A 94 18.03 -32.19 -19.82
CA ASP A 94 19.22 -33.00 -19.48
C ASP A 94 20.66 -32.45 -19.45
N GLY A 95 21.40 -32.79 -18.36
CA GLY A 95 22.86 -32.75 -18.35
C GLY A 95 23.60 -32.67 -17.00
N VAL A 96 23.61 -33.78 -16.25
CA VAL A 96 24.75 -34.36 -15.46
C VAL A 96 25.59 -33.53 -14.45
N LYS A 97 25.46 -33.95 -13.17
CA LYS A 97 26.42 -34.18 -12.05
C LYS A 97 27.86 -33.60 -12.13
N ILE A 98 28.35 -33.10 -10.98
CA ILE A 98 29.49 -33.67 -10.22
C ILE A 98 29.52 -33.12 -8.77
N ASN A 99 29.94 -34.03 -7.89
CA ASN A 99 30.05 -34.05 -6.44
C ASN A 99 31.38 -33.44 -5.95
N ASN A 100 31.43 -32.85 -4.75
CA ASN A 100 32.34 -33.34 -3.69
C ASN A 100 32.13 -32.63 -2.33
N LYS A 101 32.09 -33.49 -1.31
CA LYS A 101 32.06 -33.23 0.14
C LYS A 101 33.38 -32.65 0.65
N SER A 102 33.32 -31.91 1.75
CA SER A 102 34.30 -31.97 2.87
C SER A 102 33.63 -31.50 4.17
N GLN A 103 33.66 -32.36 5.18
CA GLN A 103 33.15 -32.19 6.55
C GLN A 103 34.35 -32.17 7.50
N CYS A 104 34.31 -31.33 8.55
CA CYS A 104 35.05 -31.55 9.81
C CYS A 104 34.28 -30.92 11.00
N GLU A 105 34.04 -31.74 12.03
CA GLU A 105 33.58 -31.44 13.41
C GLU A 105 34.77 -30.87 14.25
N PHE A 106 34.71 -30.32 15.47
CA PHE A 106 34.08 -30.70 16.76
C PHE A 106 34.50 -29.58 17.77
N THR A 107 33.68 -28.93 18.62
CA THR A 107 33.46 -29.22 20.07
C THR A 107 32.96 -27.97 20.83
N SER A 108 32.15 -28.19 21.86
CA SER A 108 31.82 -27.30 23.00
C SER A 108 32.03 -28.14 24.28
N PRO A 109 32.10 -27.62 25.55
CA PRO A 109 30.88 -27.09 26.20
C PRO A 109 31.01 -26.18 27.48
N LYS A 110 29.83 -25.65 27.92
CA LYS A 110 29.31 -25.40 29.31
C LYS A 110 29.33 -24.01 29.99
N GLU A 111 28.10 -23.62 30.38
CA GLU A 111 27.48 -22.54 31.21
C GLU A 111 27.51 -22.82 32.76
N PRO A 112 27.03 -21.98 33.75
CA PRO A 112 25.60 -21.52 33.92
C PRO A 112 25.19 -20.26 34.82
N VAL A 113 24.04 -19.60 34.47
CA VAL A 113 22.78 -19.23 35.28
C VAL A 113 22.81 -18.09 36.39
N PRO A 114 21.70 -17.38 36.85
CA PRO A 114 20.20 -17.41 36.60
C PRO A 114 19.35 -16.09 36.39
N THR A 115 18.21 -16.24 35.66
CA THR A 115 16.74 -15.82 35.78
C THR A 115 16.23 -14.42 36.27
N PRO A 116 14.92 -14.01 36.08
CA PRO A 116 13.70 -14.68 35.51
C PRO A 116 12.94 -13.88 34.38
N SER A 117 12.39 -14.51 33.32
CA SER A 117 11.05 -15.13 33.10
C SER A 117 9.81 -14.22 33.23
N LEU A 118 9.09 -13.99 32.11
CA LEU A 118 7.62 -14.12 31.95
C LEU A 118 7.19 -14.10 30.45
N GLU A 119 6.91 -15.31 29.95
CA GLU A 119 5.94 -15.83 28.95
C GLU A 119 5.64 -15.18 27.57
N PRO A 120 5.78 -15.94 26.47
CA PRO A 120 5.18 -15.67 25.16
C PRO A 120 3.84 -16.41 24.99
N GLN A 121 2.81 -15.75 24.43
CA GLN A 121 1.58 -16.43 24.02
C GLN A 121 1.41 -16.47 22.51
N THR A 122 1.02 -17.66 22.07
CA THR A 122 1.06 -18.25 20.73
C THR A 122 -0.17 -17.99 19.88
N THR A 123 0.04 -18.11 18.56
CA THR A 123 -0.91 -18.35 17.46
C THR A 123 -2.30 -18.92 17.79
N VAL A 124 -3.34 -18.36 17.15
CA VAL A 124 -4.55 -19.12 16.80
C VAL A 124 -4.98 -18.80 15.36
N ILE A 125 -5.00 -19.85 14.54
CA ILE A 125 -5.62 -19.94 13.22
C ILE A 125 -7.11 -20.23 13.44
N HIS A 126 -8.03 -19.50 12.80
CA HIS A 126 -9.41 -19.95 12.64
C HIS A 126 -9.84 -19.90 11.18
N ASN A 127 -10.17 -21.07 10.63
CA ASN A 127 -11.03 -21.23 9.45
C ASN A 127 -12.49 -21.47 9.93
N PRO A 128 -13.50 -21.26 9.08
CA PRO A 128 -14.83 -20.78 9.48
C PRO A 128 -15.83 -21.90 9.82
N ALA A 129 -16.69 -21.66 10.83
CA ALA A 129 -18.04 -22.22 10.93
C ALA A 129 -18.85 -21.50 12.06
N ASP A 130 -20.01 -20.96 11.67
CA ASP A 130 -21.21 -20.52 12.40
C ASP A 130 -21.21 -20.23 13.91
N GLY A 131 -21.74 -19.04 14.27
CA GLY A 131 -22.24 -18.78 15.62
C GLY A 131 -22.44 -17.29 15.95
N ASN A 132 -23.65 -16.79 15.71
CA ASN A 132 -24.14 -15.43 15.96
C ASN A 132 -23.80 -14.84 17.35
N LYS A 133 -23.11 -13.68 17.38
CA LYS A 133 -23.25 -12.65 18.42
C LYS A 133 -22.82 -11.30 17.86
N GLU A 134 -23.81 -10.47 17.57
CA GLU A 134 -23.67 -9.04 17.27
C GLU A 134 -22.85 -8.37 18.38
N SER A 135 -21.68 -7.85 18.04
CA SER A 135 -21.03 -6.80 18.80
C SER A 135 -21.21 -5.51 18.04
N SER A 136 -22.04 -4.65 18.61
CA SER A 136 -22.26 -3.27 18.21
C SER A 136 -20.94 -2.49 18.28
N GLU A 137 -20.24 -2.37 17.17
CA GLU A 137 -19.15 -1.40 17.05
C GLU A 137 -19.76 0.01 17.02
N SER A 138 -19.59 0.68 18.14
CA SER A 138 -20.00 2.05 18.43
C SER A 138 -19.54 3.02 17.35
N ALA A 139 -20.51 3.55 16.60
CA ALA A 139 -20.35 4.73 15.76
C ALA A 139 -20.20 5.98 16.65
N ASN A 140 -18.97 6.34 17.00
CA ASN A 140 -18.59 7.65 17.51
C ASN A 140 -17.11 7.93 17.17
N THR A 141 -16.78 7.97 15.87
CA THR A 141 -15.54 8.61 15.41
C THR A 141 -15.81 10.11 15.27
N THR A 142 -15.16 10.94 16.10
CA THR A 142 -15.26 12.40 16.03
C THR A 142 -14.64 12.90 14.71
N ILE A 143 -15.10 14.05 14.21
CA ILE A 143 -14.61 14.67 12.95
C ILE A 143 -13.08 14.85 12.96
N GLU A 144 -12.53 15.13 14.14
CA GLU A 144 -11.08 15.26 14.38
C GLU A 144 -10.32 13.96 14.12
N ASP A 145 -10.89 12.80 14.45
CA ASP A 145 -10.23 11.50 14.20
C ASP A 145 -10.20 11.17 12.70
N GLU A 146 -11.25 11.52 11.96
CA GLU A 146 -11.27 11.35 10.50
C GLU A 146 -10.29 12.28 9.78
N ASP A 147 -10.14 13.53 10.22
CA ASP A 147 -9.15 14.46 9.65
C ASP A 147 -7.71 13.98 9.91
N VAL A 148 -7.41 13.61 11.16
CA VAL A 148 -6.10 13.05 11.53
C VAL A 148 -5.80 11.80 10.71
N ARG A 149 -6.78 10.92 10.52
CA ARG A 149 -6.64 9.72 9.68
C ARG A 149 -6.38 10.08 8.22
N ALA A 150 -7.08 11.08 7.67
CA ALA A 150 -6.87 11.54 6.30
C ALA A 150 -5.46 12.11 6.10
N ARG A 151 -4.98 12.93 7.04
CA ARG A 151 -3.61 13.47 7.03
C ARG A 151 -2.55 12.38 7.13
N LYS A 152 -2.73 11.40 8.02
CA LYS A 152 -1.82 10.23 8.09
C LYS A 152 -1.78 9.45 6.78
N GLN A 153 -2.93 9.26 6.13
CA GLN A 153 -3.01 8.58 4.85
C GLN A 153 -2.33 9.36 3.71
N GLU A 154 -2.35 10.69 3.77
CA GLU A 154 -1.60 11.56 2.84
C GLU A 154 -0.09 11.33 2.94
N ILE A 155 0.45 11.26 4.17
CA ILE A 155 1.88 10.98 4.42
C ILE A 155 2.28 9.59 3.92
N ILE A 156 1.44 8.57 4.15
CA ILE A 156 1.67 7.22 3.61
C ILE A 156 1.74 7.29 2.08
N LYS A 157 0.81 8.00 1.45
CA LYS A 157 0.74 8.09 -0.02
C LYS A 157 1.97 8.77 -0.62
N VAL A 158 2.42 9.90 -0.07
CA VAL A 158 3.62 10.57 -0.61
C VAL A 158 4.87 9.72 -0.38
N THR A 159 4.89 8.91 0.69
CA THR A 159 5.94 7.92 0.92
C THR A 159 5.90 6.80 -0.14
N GLU A 160 4.73 6.26 -0.47
CA GLU A 160 4.58 5.28 -1.56
C GLU A 160 5.05 5.83 -2.91
N GLN A 161 4.72 7.08 -3.22
CA GLN A 161 5.18 7.76 -4.45
C GLN A 161 6.70 7.90 -4.50
N LEU A 162 7.33 8.23 -3.38
CA LEU A 162 8.79 8.30 -3.27
C LEU A 162 9.44 6.92 -3.51
N ILE A 163 8.90 5.88 -2.89
CA ILE A 163 9.40 4.50 -3.04
C ILE A 163 9.22 4.00 -4.48
N GLU A 164 8.12 4.37 -5.14
CA GLU A 164 7.89 4.07 -6.56
C GLU A 164 8.92 4.76 -7.47
N ALA A 165 9.23 6.04 -7.22
CA ALA A 165 10.28 6.76 -7.96
C ALA A 165 11.64 6.06 -7.83
N ILE A 166 11.99 5.60 -6.62
CA ILE A 166 13.22 4.83 -6.36
C ILE A 166 13.21 3.50 -7.13
N ASN A 167 12.13 2.72 -7.02
CA ASN A 167 12.03 1.41 -7.65
C ASN A 167 12.07 1.49 -9.19
N ASN A 168 11.56 2.57 -9.76
CA ASN A 168 11.56 2.81 -11.21
C ASN A 168 12.86 3.45 -11.72
N GLY A 169 13.80 3.82 -10.82
CA GLY A 169 14.99 4.58 -11.20
C GLY A 169 14.68 5.97 -11.76
N ASP A 170 13.55 6.58 -11.38
CA ASP A 170 13.14 7.91 -11.83
C ASP A 170 13.73 9.00 -10.91
N PHE A 171 14.94 9.44 -11.27
CA PHE A 171 15.66 10.46 -10.49
C PHE A 171 14.98 11.84 -10.57
N GLU A 172 14.28 12.15 -11.66
CA GLU A 172 13.58 13.43 -11.81
C GLU A 172 12.37 13.50 -10.87
N ALA A 173 11.59 12.42 -10.78
CA ALA A 173 10.51 12.33 -9.81
C ALA A 173 11.04 12.35 -8.37
N TYR A 174 12.13 11.62 -8.09
CA TYR A 174 12.77 11.59 -6.77
C TYR A 174 13.18 13.01 -6.31
N THR A 175 13.91 13.75 -7.14
CA THR A 175 14.36 15.12 -6.82
C THR A 175 13.21 16.12 -6.68
N LYS A 176 12.07 15.90 -7.34
CA LYS A 176 10.87 16.70 -7.12
C LYS A 176 10.23 16.45 -5.75
N ILE A 177 10.37 15.25 -5.19
CA ILE A 177 9.78 14.88 -3.89
C ILE A 177 10.73 15.22 -2.73
N CYS A 178 12.04 15.17 -2.95
CA CYS A 178 13.03 15.53 -1.95
C CYS A 178 13.24 17.04 -1.84
N ASP A 179 13.64 17.49 -0.65
CA ASP A 179 14.16 18.84 -0.46
C ASP A 179 15.58 18.94 -1.07
N PRO A 180 15.98 20.09 -1.66
CA PRO A 180 17.35 20.25 -2.15
C PRO A 180 18.44 20.07 -1.07
N GLY A 181 18.13 20.41 0.18
CA GLY A 181 18.96 20.18 1.37
C GLY A 181 18.59 18.90 2.13
N LEU A 182 18.08 17.87 1.44
CA LEU A 182 17.78 16.56 2.02
C LEU A 182 19.00 16.04 2.80
N THR A 183 18.80 15.61 4.04
CA THR A 183 19.85 14.92 4.81
C THR A 183 19.55 13.43 4.95
N SER A 184 20.57 12.58 4.99
CA SER A 184 20.36 11.15 5.11
C SER A 184 21.39 10.38 5.93
N PHE A 185 20.89 9.37 6.64
CA PHE A 185 21.68 8.25 7.17
C PHE A 185 21.25 6.95 6.48
N GLU A 186 22.19 6.23 5.89
CA GLU A 186 21.92 4.95 5.22
C GLU A 186 23.19 4.09 5.21
N PRO A 187 23.07 2.75 5.03
CA PRO A 187 24.22 1.85 5.04
C PRO A 187 25.33 2.27 4.08
N GLU A 188 24.96 2.80 2.92
CA GLU A 188 25.86 3.26 1.87
C GLU A 188 26.70 4.48 2.27
N ALA A 189 26.23 5.28 3.22
CA ALA A 189 26.96 6.42 3.76
C ALA A 189 28.03 6.01 4.80
N LEU A 190 28.12 4.72 5.13
CA LEU A 190 29.12 4.16 6.05
C LEU A 190 29.20 4.90 7.39
N GLY A 191 28.03 5.25 7.94
CA GLY A 191 27.91 5.95 9.23
C GLY A 191 28.06 7.47 9.16
N ASN A 192 28.19 8.07 7.97
CA ASN A 192 28.25 9.52 7.79
C ASN A 192 26.88 10.11 7.46
N LEU A 193 26.68 11.38 7.82
CA LEU A 193 25.54 12.16 7.36
C LEU A 193 25.82 12.66 5.94
N VAL A 194 24.88 12.40 5.03
CA VAL A 194 24.93 12.89 3.64
C VAL A 194 23.95 14.05 3.48
N GLU A 195 24.28 15.03 2.64
CA GLU A 195 23.43 16.17 2.30
C GLU A 195 23.21 16.27 0.78
N GLY A 196 21.99 16.67 0.40
CA GLY A 196 21.54 16.76 -0.97
C GLY A 196 21.21 15.41 -1.60
N THR A 197 20.90 15.44 -2.90
CA THR A 197 20.51 14.24 -3.68
C THR A 197 21.61 13.71 -4.59
N ASP A 198 22.76 14.39 -4.66
CA ASP A 198 23.83 14.05 -5.59
C ASP A 198 24.51 12.72 -5.23
N PHE A 199 24.62 12.40 -3.94
CA PHE A 199 25.06 11.08 -3.49
C PHE A 199 24.14 9.96 -4.03
N HIS A 200 22.82 10.17 -3.97
CA HIS A 200 21.84 9.18 -4.42
C HIS A 200 21.83 8.99 -5.93
N ARG A 201 22.12 10.05 -6.71
CA ARG A 201 22.17 10.04 -8.18
C ARG A 201 23.00 8.87 -8.72
N PHE A 202 24.12 8.56 -8.07
CA PHE A 202 24.98 7.43 -8.45
C PHE A 202 24.19 6.11 -8.55
N TYR A 203 23.31 5.81 -7.59
CA TYR A 203 22.52 4.58 -7.57
C TYR A 203 21.42 4.58 -8.63
N PHE A 204 20.82 5.74 -8.91
CA PHE A 204 19.84 5.87 -9.99
C PHE A 204 20.47 5.59 -11.36
N GLU A 205 21.66 6.14 -11.63
CA GLU A 205 22.35 6.00 -12.91
C GLU A 205 22.99 4.61 -13.10
N ASN A 206 23.40 3.94 -12.01
CA ASN A 206 24.24 2.75 -12.11
C ASN A 206 23.60 1.45 -11.65
N ALA A 207 22.64 1.48 -10.72
CA ALA A 207 22.02 0.28 -10.16
C ALA A 207 20.54 0.17 -10.52
N LEU A 208 19.75 1.19 -10.19
CA LEU A 208 18.28 1.13 -10.26
C LEU A 208 17.76 1.18 -11.71
N SER A 209 18.36 2.00 -12.57
CA SER A 209 17.95 2.12 -13.99
C SER A 209 18.29 0.88 -14.85
N LYS A 210 19.16 -0.02 -14.38
CA LYS A 210 19.64 -1.18 -15.15
C LYS A 210 18.94 -2.49 -14.78
N GLY A 211 18.20 -2.53 -13.67
CA GLY A 211 17.45 -3.70 -13.23
C GLY A 211 16.16 -3.89 -14.02
N LYS A 212 16.16 -4.75 -15.05
CA LYS A 212 14.94 -5.10 -15.81
C LYS A 212 14.02 -6.09 -15.09
N GLN A 213 14.43 -6.60 -13.92
CA GLN A 213 13.66 -7.59 -13.17
C GLN A 213 12.66 -6.89 -12.25
N PRO A 214 11.44 -7.44 -12.09
CA PRO A 214 10.43 -6.83 -11.23
C PRO A 214 10.91 -6.81 -9.78
N ILE A 215 10.87 -5.62 -9.18
CA ILE A 215 11.07 -5.40 -7.75
C ILE A 215 9.70 -5.22 -7.11
N HIS A 216 9.38 -6.02 -6.10
CA HIS A 216 8.16 -5.89 -5.32
C HIS A 216 8.48 -5.32 -3.95
N THR A 217 7.82 -4.22 -3.58
CA THR A 217 8.05 -3.54 -2.30
C THR A 217 6.78 -3.50 -1.46
N ILE A 218 6.91 -3.77 -0.16
CA ILE A 218 5.83 -3.73 0.83
C ILE A 218 6.27 -2.84 1.99
N LEU A 219 5.40 -1.91 2.39
CA LEU A 219 5.57 -1.11 3.61
C LEU A 219 4.77 -1.77 4.72
N LEU A 220 5.46 -2.40 5.68
CA LEU A 220 4.85 -3.03 6.84
C LEU A 220 4.76 -2.04 8.00
N ASN A 221 3.60 -2.07 8.67
CA ASN A 221 3.29 -1.32 9.88
C ASN A 221 3.75 0.16 9.82
N PRO A 222 3.28 0.95 8.84
CA PRO A 222 3.63 2.37 8.79
C PRO A 222 3.04 3.11 9.99
N HIS A 223 3.91 3.74 10.78
CA HIS A 223 3.55 4.58 11.91
C HIS A 223 3.79 6.05 11.58
N VAL A 224 2.72 6.83 11.48
CA VAL A 224 2.77 8.27 11.18
C VAL A 224 2.54 9.10 12.44
N HIS A 225 3.47 10.01 12.71
CA HIS A 225 3.37 11.08 13.71
C HIS A 225 3.21 12.42 12.99
N LEU A 226 2.07 13.08 13.18
CA LEU A 226 1.84 14.43 12.68
C LEU A 226 2.43 15.43 13.68
N ILE A 227 3.14 16.44 13.17
CA ILE A 227 3.84 17.46 13.96
C ILE A 227 3.32 18.82 13.48
N GLY A 228 2.24 19.29 14.12
CA GLY A 228 1.48 20.44 13.63
C GLY A 228 0.87 20.16 12.26
N ASP A 229 0.67 21.22 11.47
CA ASP A 229 0.01 21.12 10.18
C ASP A 229 0.97 20.93 9.00
N GLU A 230 2.25 21.26 9.18
CA GLU A 230 3.23 21.34 8.10
C GLU A 230 4.37 20.32 8.21
N ALA A 231 4.42 19.52 9.28
CA ALA A 231 5.45 18.50 9.43
C ALA A 231 4.86 17.14 9.81
N ALA A 232 5.53 16.07 9.37
CA ALA A 232 5.19 14.71 9.75
C ALA A 232 6.43 13.82 9.76
N CYS A 233 6.42 12.83 10.63
CA CYS A 233 7.40 11.75 10.66
C CYS A 233 6.67 10.43 10.36
N ILE A 234 7.24 9.60 9.48
CA ILE A 234 6.77 8.25 9.24
C ILE A 234 7.91 7.26 9.44
N ALA A 235 7.65 6.20 10.20
CA ALA A 235 8.55 5.06 10.35
C ALA A 235 7.85 3.78 9.87
N TYR A 236 8.57 2.92 9.16
CA TYR A 236 8.02 1.68 8.61
C TYR A 236 9.13 0.65 8.40
N ILE A 237 8.73 -0.61 8.24
CA ILE A 237 9.61 -1.68 7.79
C ILE A 237 9.37 -1.85 6.29
N ARG A 238 10.40 -1.71 5.47
CA ARG A 238 10.35 -1.97 4.03
C ARG A 238 10.83 -3.37 3.75
N LEU A 239 9.95 -4.19 3.17
CA LEU A 239 10.33 -5.45 2.55
C LEU A 239 10.45 -5.29 1.05
N THR A 240 11.57 -5.74 0.51
CA THR A 240 11.85 -5.71 -0.94
C THR A 240 12.13 -7.12 -1.43
N GLN A 241 11.29 -7.60 -2.34
CA GLN A 241 11.45 -8.89 -3.00
C GLN A 241 11.95 -8.66 -4.42
N TYR A 242 12.98 -9.41 -4.81
CA TYR A 242 13.61 -9.28 -6.12
C TYR A 242 14.18 -10.64 -6.56
N ILE A 243 14.59 -10.74 -7.82
CA ILE A 243 15.31 -11.88 -8.37
C ILE A 243 16.80 -11.53 -8.42
N ASP A 244 17.66 -12.33 -7.79
CA ASP A 244 19.11 -12.13 -7.82
C ASP A 244 19.74 -12.50 -9.17
N SER A 245 21.05 -12.30 -9.30
CA SER A 245 21.80 -12.62 -10.54
C SER A 245 21.76 -14.11 -10.92
N ASN A 246 21.47 -14.99 -9.97
CA ASN A 246 21.34 -16.43 -10.19
C ASN A 246 19.90 -16.83 -10.55
N GLY A 247 18.98 -15.87 -10.69
CA GLY A 247 17.58 -16.14 -10.95
C GLY A 247 16.79 -16.58 -9.71
N MET A 248 17.38 -16.50 -8.51
CA MET A 248 16.73 -16.94 -7.28
C MET A 248 15.95 -15.79 -6.63
N PRO A 249 14.71 -16.04 -6.15
CA PRO A 249 13.96 -15.04 -5.42
C PRO A 249 14.61 -14.77 -4.06
N ARG A 250 14.79 -13.49 -3.75
CA ARG A 250 15.33 -12.98 -2.48
C ARG A 250 14.36 -11.99 -1.86
N THR A 251 14.42 -11.88 -0.54
CA THR A 251 13.70 -10.88 0.24
C THR A 251 14.71 -10.15 1.12
N MET A 252 14.68 -8.83 1.09
CA MET A 252 15.46 -7.96 1.96
C MET A 252 14.53 -7.16 2.85
N GLN A 253 15.01 -6.85 4.05
CA GLN A 253 14.36 -5.99 5.02
C GLN A 253 15.24 -4.77 5.30
N SER A 254 14.59 -3.62 5.47
CA SER A 254 15.18 -2.41 6.00
C SER A 254 14.16 -1.66 6.85
N GLU A 255 14.63 -1.00 7.91
CA GLU A 255 13.84 -0.12 8.75
C GLU A 255 14.07 1.31 8.26
N GLU A 256 13.01 2.01 7.87
CA GLU A 256 13.11 3.36 7.31
C GLU A 256 12.29 4.36 8.13
N THR A 257 12.91 5.51 8.41
CA THR A 257 12.24 6.69 8.96
C THR A 257 12.38 7.84 7.97
N ARG A 258 11.28 8.57 7.71
CA ARG A 258 11.27 9.75 6.83
C ARG A 258 10.60 10.91 7.53
N ILE A 259 11.23 12.07 7.41
CA ILE A 259 10.68 13.35 7.88
C ILE A 259 10.20 14.13 6.67
N TRP A 260 8.94 14.54 6.74
CA TRP A 260 8.22 15.28 5.72
C TRP A 260 7.95 16.68 6.22
N HIS A 261 8.13 17.65 5.34
CA HIS A 261 7.78 19.04 5.56
C HIS A 261 6.96 19.57 4.38
N ARG A 262 5.89 20.29 4.66
CA ARG A 262 4.99 20.84 3.67
C ARG A 262 5.35 22.30 3.40
N ARG A 263 5.77 22.61 2.18
CA ARG A 263 6.00 23.99 1.70
C ARG A 263 5.14 24.22 0.46
N ASP A 264 4.46 25.35 0.37
CA ASP A 264 3.59 25.70 -0.76
C ASP A 264 2.58 24.59 -1.11
N SER A 265 1.97 23.98 -0.08
CA SER A 265 1.02 22.85 -0.19
C SER A 265 1.62 21.56 -0.79
N LYS A 266 2.94 21.43 -0.85
CA LYS A 266 3.64 20.24 -1.33
C LYS A 266 4.49 19.63 -0.23
N TRP A 267 4.31 18.34 0.01
CA TRP A 267 5.16 17.57 0.91
C TRP A 267 6.52 17.31 0.26
N GLN A 268 7.59 17.64 0.98
CA GLN A 268 8.96 17.32 0.62
C GLN A 268 9.62 16.47 1.71
N ASN A 269 10.37 15.45 1.31
CA ASN A 269 11.18 14.69 2.25
C ASN A 269 12.43 15.50 2.58
N ILE A 270 12.61 15.88 3.84
CA ILE A 270 13.72 16.73 4.30
C ILE A 270 14.82 15.93 5.01
N HIS A 271 14.48 14.75 5.54
CA HIS A 271 15.44 13.85 6.17
C HIS A 271 14.97 12.40 6.01
N PHE A 272 15.90 11.48 5.83
CA PHE A 272 15.59 10.07 6.04
C PHE A 272 16.72 9.30 6.72
N HIS A 273 16.33 8.25 7.42
CA HIS A 273 17.24 7.29 8.02
C HIS A 273 16.80 5.89 7.59
N ARG A 274 17.70 5.13 6.97
CA ARG A 274 17.54 3.70 6.71
C ARG A 274 18.54 2.89 7.51
N SER A 275 18.05 1.84 8.15
CA SER A 275 18.84 0.81 8.82
C SER A 275 18.61 -0.57 8.17
N GLY A 276 19.51 -1.51 8.46
CA GLY A 276 19.45 -2.85 7.90
C GLY A 276 20.21 -2.98 6.58
N SER A 277 19.56 -3.53 5.56
CA SER A 277 20.25 -3.93 4.33
C SER A 277 20.49 -2.75 3.36
N PRO A 278 21.60 -2.75 2.58
CA PRO A 278 21.82 -1.76 1.52
C PRO A 278 20.78 -1.85 0.40
N THR A 279 20.63 -0.78 -0.39
CA THR A 279 19.76 -0.70 -1.58
C THR A 279 20.16 -1.74 -2.64
N VAL A 280 21.46 -1.97 -2.78
CA VAL A 280 22.01 -2.94 -3.72
C VAL A 280 22.49 -4.15 -2.92
N PRO A 281 21.96 -5.35 -3.18
CA PRO A 281 22.42 -6.55 -2.52
C PRO A 281 23.93 -6.75 -2.77
N THR A 282 24.69 -7.06 -1.73
CA THR A 282 26.07 -7.53 -1.88
C THR A 282 26.02 -8.95 -2.48
N ASN A 283 26.77 -9.15 -3.57
CA ASN A 283 26.92 -10.45 -4.25
C ASN A 283 27.45 -11.54 -3.30
#